data_AF-A0A9X4AQP7-F1
#
_entry.id   AF-A0A9X4AQP7-F1
#
_cell.length_a   1.000
_cell.length_b   1.000
_cell.length_c   1.000
_cell.angle_alpha   90.00
_cell.angle_beta   90.00
_cell.angle_gamma   90.00
#
_symmetry.space_group_name_H-M   'P 1'
#
loop_
_entity.id
_entity.type
_entity.pdbx_description
1 polymer ?
#
loop_
_entity_poly.entity_id
_entity_poly.type
_entity_poly.pdbx_seq_one_letter_code
_entity_poly.pdbx_strand_id
1 'polypeptide(L)'
;MNLRSLAAPSLIAVLLAVACSSETNGGSAASSSSSGSGGQGGDPTPDDSCVRPGDKGNSKGVGEYCTPFGGQCTGQPYAALCLADVGQDQWMCTRIGCDETTDCGEGAGCLLVESQGSACVPCRCDDRGVGCTDAGTGGSGGTGGSGGAGGSGGADAGP
;
A
#
# COMPACT_ATOMS: atom_id res chain seq x y z
N MET A 1 -7.44 55.04 3.73
CA MET A 1 -8.18 54.04 4.52
C MET A 1 -7.16 53.32 5.36
N ASN A 2 -7.31 53.43 6.69
CA ASN A 2 -6.24 53.24 7.67
C ASN A 2 -5.87 51.77 7.93
N LEU A 3 -4.58 51.49 7.96
CA LEU A 3 -3.97 50.25 8.47
C LEU A 3 -4.15 50.15 10.00
N ARG A 4 -4.63 49.01 10.46
CA ARG A 4 -4.50 48.51 11.85
C ARG A 4 -4.23 47.00 11.71
N SER A 5 -2.99 46.51 11.76
CA SER A 5 -2.14 46.29 12.94
C SER A 5 -2.90 45.70 14.12
N LEU A 6 -2.85 44.38 14.25
CA LEU A 6 -3.03 43.64 15.50
C LEU A 6 -2.09 42.43 15.49
N ALA A 7 -1.44 42.25 16.63
CA ALA A 7 -0.20 41.52 16.85
C ALA A 7 -0.39 40.00 17.07
N ALA A 8 0.63 39.24 16.67
CA ALA A 8 1.03 37.96 17.27
C ALA A 8 1.58 38.21 18.69
N PRO A 9 1.88 37.23 19.58
CA PRO A 9 2.14 35.80 19.33
C PRO A 9 1.61 34.82 20.43
N SER A 10 1.74 33.51 20.22
CA SER A 10 1.99 32.59 21.36
C SER A 10 2.65 31.29 20.89
N LEU A 11 3.94 31.19 21.23
CA LEU A 11 4.70 29.96 21.31
C LEU A 11 4.12 29.06 22.40
N ILE A 12 3.86 27.79 22.07
CA ILE A 12 3.94 26.70 23.06
C ILE A 12 4.75 25.58 22.40
N ALA A 13 6.06 25.58 22.68
CA ALA A 13 6.95 24.47 22.42
C ALA A 13 6.93 23.54 23.63
N VAL A 14 6.43 22.32 23.46
CA VAL A 14 6.56 21.25 24.47
C VAL A 14 7.57 20.25 23.93
N LEU A 15 8.82 20.39 24.39
CA LEU A 15 9.85 19.36 24.30
C LEU A 15 9.58 18.31 25.39
N LEU A 16 9.30 17.07 24.99
CA LEU A 16 9.42 15.90 25.86
C LEU A 16 10.42 14.94 25.19
N ALA A 17 11.67 15.04 25.63
CA ALA A 17 12.71 14.08 25.35
C ALA A 17 12.52 12.87 26.28
N VAL A 18 12.25 11.70 25.71
CA VAL A 18 12.41 10.43 26.43
C VAL A 18 13.54 9.67 25.75
N ALA A 19 14.67 9.60 26.45
CA ALA A 19 15.81 8.78 26.09
C ALA A 19 15.68 7.44 26.81
N CYS A 20 15.68 6.34 26.07
CA CYS A 20 15.95 5.02 26.63
C CYS A 20 17.03 4.35 25.79
N SER A 21 18.26 4.42 26.29
CA SER A 21 19.40 3.66 25.78
C SER A 21 19.34 2.25 26.36
N SER A 22 19.43 1.24 25.51
CA SER A 22 19.81 -0.12 25.90
C SER A 22 20.47 -0.79 24.71
N GLU A 23 21.79 -0.71 24.66
CA GLU A 23 22.61 -1.61 23.84
C GLU A 23 22.73 -2.94 24.57
N THR A 24 22.26 -4.05 23.98
CA THR A 24 22.76 -5.39 24.30
C THR A 24 22.55 -6.33 23.11
N ASN A 25 23.70 -6.75 22.55
CA ASN A 25 24.03 -7.97 21.83
C ASN A 25 22.93 -8.97 21.44
N GLY A 26 22.95 -9.33 20.15
CA GLY A 26 23.07 -10.72 19.70
C GLY A 26 22.00 -11.70 20.18
N GLY A 27 21.02 -11.94 19.32
CA GLY A 27 20.10 -13.06 19.51
C GLY A 27 19.13 -13.20 18.35
N SER A 28 19.55 -13.92 17.31
CA SER A 28 18.62 -14.55 16.38
C SER A 28 17.73 -15.50 17.17
N ALA A 29 16.58 -15.01 17.63
CA ALA A 29 15.50 -15.84 18.12
C ALA A 29 14.34 -15.67 17.14
N ALA A 30 14.34 -16.53 16.12
CA ALA A 30 13.11 -16.99 15.51
C ALA A 30 12.16 -17.38 16.65
N SER A 31 11.04 -16.72 16.79
CA SER A 31 10.04 -17.11 17.77
C SER A 31 8.66 -16.83 17.20
N SER A 32 8.19 -17.89 16.56
CA SER A 32 6.86 -18.43 16.82
C SER A 32 5.74 -17.53 16.34
N SER A 33 5.45 -17.69 15.06
CA SER A 33 4.07 -17.93 14.61
C SER A 33 3.30 -18.62 15.74
N SER A 34 2.47 -17.83 16.44
CA SER A 34 1.43 -18.35 17.30
C SER A 34 0.40 -18.98 16.37
N SER A 35 0.66 -20.22 15.97
CA SER A 35 -0.33 -21.15 15.47
C SER A 35 -1.26 -21.48 16.63
N GLY A 36 -2.12 -20.52 16.99
CA GLY A 36 -3.30 -20.80 17.76
C GLY A 36 -4.23 -21.64 16.91
N SER A 37 -4.13 -22.97 17.04
CA SER A 37 -5.15 -23.89 16.58
C SER A 37 -6.41 -23.69 17.43
N GLY A 38 -7.18 -22.67 17.09
CA GLY A 38 -8.37 -22.25 17.82
C GLY A 38 -9.49 -21.84 16.88
N GLY A 39 -10.22 -22.84 16.38
CA GLY A 39 -11.49 -22.68 15.67
C GLY A 39 -11.38 -22.64 14.14
N GLN A 40 -12.23 -23.41 13.46
CA GLN A 40 -12.58 -23.19 12.05
C GLN A 40 -13.41 -21.90 11.90
N GLY A 41 -12.89 -20.78 12.40
CA GLY A 41 -13.29 -19.44 11.98
C GLY A 41 -12.41 -19.10 10.79
N GLY A 42 -12.86 -19.43 9.59
CA GLY A 42 -12.17 -19.01 8.37
C GLY A 42 -11.98 -17.50 8.39
N ASP A 43 -10.83 -17.04 7.91
CA ASP A 43 -10.60 -15.62 7.66
C ASP A 43 -11.75 -15.13 6.75
N PRO A 44 -12.57 -14.14 7.19
CA PRO A 44 -13.74 -13.72 6.43
C PRO A 44 -13.37 -12.89 5.19
N THR A 45 -12.07 -12.68 4.94
CA THR A 45 -11.57 -12.00 3.76
C THR A 45 -11.97 -12.76 2.49
N PRO A 46 -12.49 -12.06 1.47
CA PRO A 46 -12.77 -12.64 0.16
C PRO A 46 -11.56 -13.39 -0.40
N ASP A 47 -11.81 -14.53 -1.04
CA ASP A 47 -10.77 -15.33 -1.69
C ASP A 47 -10.04 -14.53 -2.79
N ASP A 48 -10.71 -13.59 -3.44
CA ASP A 48 -10.14 -12.74 -4.49
C ASP A 48 -9.42 -11.48 -3.95
N SER A 49 -9.42 -11.26 -2.64
CA SER A 49 -8.65 -10.15 -2.05
C SER A 49 -7.16 -10.39 -2.29
N CYS A 50 -6.51 -9.41 -2.93
CA CYS A 50 -5.08 -9.45 -3.19
C CYS A 50 -4.24 -9.41 -1.89
N VAL A 51 -4.74 -8.72 -0.87
CA VAL A 51 -4.06 -8.59 0.42
C VAL A 51 -4.67 -9.54 1.45
N ARG A 52 -3.84 -9.97 2.41
CA ARG A 52 -4.17 -10.94 3.44
C ARG A 52 -3.83 -10.41 4.85
N PRO A 53 -4.43 -10.98 5.91
CA PRO A 53 -4.07 -10.64 7.28
C PRO A 53 -2.55 -10.68 7.51
N GLY A 54 -1.99 -9.56 7.97
CA GLY A 54 -0.56 -9.38 8.18
C GLY A 54 0.15 -8.51 7.13
N ASP A 55 -0.46 -8.27 5.97
CA ASP A 55 0.06 -7.31 4.99
C ASP A 55 0.06 -5.89 5.55
N LYS A 56 1.20 -5.20 5.44
CA LYS A 56 1.42 -3.84 5.99
C LYS A 56 1.35 -2.71 4.96
N GLY A 57 1.17 -3.03 3.69
CA GLY A 57 1.24 -2.04 2.63
C GLY A 57 2.63 -1.43 2.48
N ASN A 58 2.70 -0.31 1.74
CA ASN A 58 3.92 0.48 1.56
C ASN A 58 4.08 1.58 2.62
N SER A 59 5.09 2.45 2.49
CA SER A 59 5.36 3.56 3.43
C SER A 59 4.23 4.58 3.59
N LYS A 60 3.27 4.61 2.65
CA LYS A 60 2.06 5.44 2.70
C LYS A 60 0.82 4.67 3.20
N GLY A 61 0.97 3.40 3.56
CA GLY A 61 -0.11 2.51 4.01
C GLY A 61 -0.95 1.91 2.87
N VAL A 62 -0.60 2.16 1.60
CA VAL A 62 -1.35 1.58 0.47
C VAL A 62 -1.11 0.07 0.43
N GLY A 63 -2.18 -0.71 0.41
CA GLY A 63 -2.10 -2.18 0.43
C GLY A 63 -1.93 -2.78 1.81
N GLU A 64 -2.11 -2.02 2.89
CA GLU A 64 -2.27 -2.58 4.24
C GLU A 64 -3.59 -3.35 4.30
N TYR A 65 -3.60 -4.52 4.92
CA TYR A 65 -4.82 -5.29 5.11
C TYR A 65 -5.75 -4.60 6.12
N CYS A 66 -7.03 -4.55 5.81
CA CYS A 66 -8.06 -4.01 6.70
C CYS A 66 -9.29 -4.92 6.74
N THR A 67 -10.09 -4.79 7.80
CA THR A 67 -11.37 -5.50 7.93
C THR A 67 -12.51 -4.49 7.97
N PRO A 68 -13.75 -4.89 7.63
CA PRO A 68 -14.91 -4.03 7.82
C PRO A 68 -14.97 -3.49 9.26
N PHE A 69 -15.00 -2.17 9.39
CA PHE A 69 -15.03 -1.38 10.61
C PHE A 69 -13.86 -1.63 11.57
N GLY A 70 -12.75 -2.19 11.08
CA GLY A 70 -11.59 -2.57 11.91
C GLY A 70 -10.64 -1.43 12.27
N GLY A 71 -10.74 -0.28 11.57
CA GLY A 71 -9.98 0.92 11.88
C GLY A 71 -8.48 0.84 11.56
N GLN A 72 -8.02 -0.17 10.81
CA GLN A 72 -6.60 -0.34 10.46
C GLN A 72 -6.07 0.85 9.65
N CYS A 73 -6.90 1.43 8.78
CA CYS A 73 -6.52 2.56 7.93
C CYS A 73 -6.59 3.92 8.64
N THR A 74 -7.19 4.03 9.83
CA THR A 74 -7.44 5.32 10.50
C THR A 74 -6.15 6.03 10.94
N GLY A 75 -5.06 5.31 11.15
CA GLY A 75 -3.75 5.87 11.47
C GLY A 75 -2.93 6.31 10.25
N GLN A 76 -3.40 6.03 9.03
CA GLN A 76 -2.68 6.27 7.80
C GLN A 76 -3.10 7.61 7.19
N PRO A 77 -2.23 8.64 7.14
CA PRO A 77 -2.60 9.95 6.63
C PRO A 77 -2.84 9.96 5.12
N TYR A 78 -2.34 8.95 4.39
CA TYR A 78 -2.45 8.85 2.94
C TYR A 78 -3.45 7.79 2.49
N ALA A 79 -3.38 6.58 3.04
CA ALA A 79 -4.28 5.47 2.71
C ALA A 79 -5.39 5.28 3.77
N ALA A 80 -6.17 6.33 4.02
CA ALA A 80 -7.12 6.35 5.14
C ALA A 80 -8.40 5.51 4.92
N LEU A 81 -8.67 5.06 3.69
CA LEU A 81 -9.91 4.35 3.35
C LEU A 81 -9.68 2.84 3.32
N CYS A 82 -10.46 2.09 4.10
CA CYS A 82 -10.58 0.65 3.94
C CYS A 82 -11.62 0.33 2.86
N LEU A 83 -11.21 -0.39 1.82
CA LEU A 83 -12.12 -0.80 0.75
C LEU A 83 -13.21 -1.78 1.23
N ALA A 84 -12.94 -2.55 2.29
CA ALA A 84 -13.95 -3.42 2.90
C ALA A 84 -15.12 -2.62 3.54
N ASP A 85 -14.88 -1.39 4.01
CA ASP A 85 -15.91 -0.52 4.60
C ASP A 85 -16.92 -0.02 3.57
N VAL A 86 -16.50 0.07 2.31
CA VAL A 86 -17.34 0.50 1.18
C VAL A 86 -17.88 -0.69 0.38
N GLY A 87 -17.78 -1.91 0.93
CA GLY A 87 -18.36 -3.12 0.36
C GLY A 87 -17.63 -3.67 -0.86
N GLN A 88 -16.33 -3.38 -1.01
CA GLN A 88 -15.50 -3.97 -2.06
C GLN A 88 -14.85 -5.28 -1.59
N ASP A 89 -14.58 -6.17 -2.53
CA ASP A 89 -13.97 -7.47 -2.24
C ASP A 89 -12.45 -7.40 -1.98
N GLN A 90 -11.84 -6.26 -2.26
CA GLN A 90 -10.43 -6.01 -2.00
C GLN A 90 -10.26 -5.40 -0.62
N TRP A 91 -9.84 -6.18 0.37
CA TRP A 91 -9.80 -5.75 1.77
C TRP A 91 -8.49 -5.04 2.13
N MET A 92 -8.23 -3.92 1.44
CA MET A 92 -7.01 -3.12 1.60
C MET A 92 -7.27 -1.66 1.94
N CYS A 93 -6.32 -1.04 2.62
CA CYS A 93 -6.21 0.40 2.76
C CYS A 93 -5.77 1.02 1.43
N THR A 94 -6.48 2.06 1.01
CA THR A 94 -6.21 2.79 -0.23
C THR A 94 -6.41 4.30 -0.04
N ARG A 95 -5.87 5.07 -0.99
CA ARG A 95 -6.16 6.48 -1.19
C ARG A 95 -7.07 6.60 -2.41
N ILE A 96 -8.18 7.31 -2.26
CA ILE A 96 -9.05 7.71 -3.39
C ILE A 96 -8.63 9.11 -3.86
N GLY A 97 -8.72 9.38 -5.16
CA GLY A 97 -8.37 10.67 -5.74
C GLY A 97 -6.86 10.88 -5.83
N CYS A 98 -6.14 9.88 -6.35
CA CYS A 98 -4.77 10.08 -6.83
C CYS A 98 -4.82 10.65 -8.26
N ASP A 99 -3.85 11.48 -8.62
CA ASP A 99 -3.75 12.03 -9.97
C ASP A 99 -2.64 11.30 -10.77
N GLU A 100 -1.62 10.83 -10.06
CA GLU A 100 -0.46 10.16 -10.64
C GLU A 100 0.05 8.99 -9.77
N THR A 101 0.83 8.06 -10.34
CA THR A 101 1.40 6.91 -9.61
C THR A 101 2.23 7.34 -8.39
N THR A 102 2.95 8.46 -8.47
CA THR A 102 3.84 8.94 -7.39
C THR A 102 3.06 9.30 -6.11
N ASP A 103 1.77 9.64 -6.23
CA ASP A 103 0.87 9.85 -5.10
C ASP A 103 0.72 8.63 -4.21
N CYS A 104 0.77 7.45 -4.80
CA CYS A 104 0.50 6.17 -4.16
C CYS A 104 1.70 5.59 -3.40
N GLY A 105 2.91 6.12 -3.64
CA GLY A 105 4.14 5.65 -3.00
C GLY A 105 4.73 4.43 -3.70
N GLU A 106 5.79 3.87 -3.12
CA GLU A 106 6.51 2.77 -3.74
C GLU A 106 5.66 1.50 -3.91
N GLY A 107 5.85 0.80 -5.02
CA GLY A 107 5.17 -0.48 -5.29
C GLY A 107 3.65 -0.38 -5.43
N ALA A 108 3.11 0.82 -5.66
CA ALA A 108 1.69 1.06 -5.91
C ALA A 108 1.51 2.03 -7.08
N GLY A 109 0.38 1.90 -7.77
CA GLY A 109 0.01 2.75 -8.89
C GLY A 109 -1.35 3.40 -8.71
N CYS A 110 -1.55 4.51 -9.42
CA CYS A 110 -2.84 5.18 -9.46
C CYS A 110 -3.67 4.58 -10.59
N LEU A 111 -4.68 3.80 -10.23
CA LEU A 111 -5.63 3.24 -11.19
C LEU A 111 -6.74 4.28 -11.43
N LEU A 112 -6.77 4.85 -12.63
CA LEU A 112 -7.84 5.74 -13.09
C LEU A 112 -8.89 4.90 -13.81
N VAL A 113 -10.12 4.94 -13.32
CA VAL A 113 -11.29 4.35 -13.98
C VAL A 113 -12.22 5.50 -14.33
N GLU A 114 -12.36 5.81 -15.63
CA GLU A 114 -13.02 7.02 -16.13
C GLU A 114 -14.41 7.29 -15.53
N SER A 115 -15.13 6.25 -15.12
CA SER A 115 -16.47 6.34 -14.53
C SER A 115 -16.53 6.23 -13.00
N GLN A 116 -15.45 5.80 -12.34
CA GLN A 116 -15.42 5.46 -10.92
C GLN A 116 -14.41 6.28 -10.11
N GLY A 117 -13.63 7.13 -10.78
CA GLY A 117 -12.58 7.94 -10.17
C GLY A 117 -11.23 7.24 -10.18
N SER A 118 -10.36 7.62 -9.25
CA SER A 118 -9.00 7.09 -9.15
C SER A 118 -8.72 6.56 -7.76
N ALA A 119 -7.94 5.47 -7.69
CA ALA A 119 -7.54 4.86 -6.44
C ALA A 119 -6.12 4.30 -6.50
N CYS A 120 -5.43 4.32 -5.36
CA CYS A 120 -4.11 3.72 -5.24
C CYS A 120 -4.20 2.21 -5.03
N VAL A 121 -3.60 1.44 -5.93
CA VAL A 121 -3.62 -0.03 -5.90
C VAL A 121 -2.19 -0.55 -5.86
N PRO A 122 -1.84 -1.49 -4.96
CA PRO A 122 -0.53 -2.12 -4.97
C PRO A 122 -0.29 -2.83 -6.30
N CYS A 123 0.93 -2.73 -6.83
CA CYS A 123 1.26 -3.30 -8.14
C CYS A 123 1.06 -4.81 -8.23
N ARG A 124 1.22 -5.51 -7.10
CA ARG A 124 0.95 -6.96 -7.00
C ARG A 124 -0.53 -7.33 -7.11
N CYS A 125 -1.43 -6.35 -7.05
CA CYS A 125 -2.89 -6.53 -7.01
C CYS A 125 -3.59 -6.22 -8.32
N ASP A 126 -2.86 -5.79 -9.34
CA ASP A 126 -3.43 -5.52 -10.66
C ASP A 126 -2.52 -6.10 -11.75
N ASP A 127 -2.96 -7.21 -12.32
CA ASP A 127 -2.25 -7.92 -13.40
C ASP A 127 -2.20 -7.12 -14.71
N ARG A 128 -2.96 -6.01 -14.80
CA ARG A 128 -2.97 -5.11 -15.96
C ARG A 128 -1.82 -4.09 -15.90
N GLY A 129 -1.08 -4.05 -14.79
CA GLY A 129 0.13 -3.24 -14.64
C GLY A 129 -0.15 -1.73 -14.53
N VAL A 130 -1.20 -1.33 -13.81
CA VAL A 130 -1.56 0.09 -13.53
C VAL A 130 -0.38 0.97 -13.16
N GLY A 131 0.28 1.58 -14.15
CA GLY A 131 1.37 2.55 -13.94
C GLY A 131 2.57 2.01 -13.15
N CYS A 132 2.68 0.69 -13.00
CA CYS A 132 3.68 0.03 -12.15
C CYS A 132 5.01 -0.24 -12.87
N THR A 133 5.07 0.04 -14.18
CA THR A 133 6.30 -0.09 -14.98
C THR A 133 7.37 0.94 -14.62
N ASP A 134 7.04 2.01 -13.89
CA ASP A 134 7.95 3.15 -13.70
C ASP A 134 8.11 3.61 -12.23
N ALA A 135 7.49 2.93 -11.26
CA ALA A 135 7.72 3.15 -9.84
C ALA A 135 9.05 2.51 -9.36
N GLY A 136 10.16 2.92 -9.97
CA GLY A 136 11.52 2.66 -9.48
C GLY A 136 12.26 1.51 -10.17
N THR A 137 12.75 1.77 -11.39
CA THR A 137 14.03 1.16 -11.79
C THR A 137 15.15 1.81 -10.96
N GLY A 138 15.30 1.32 -9.73
CA GLY A 138 16.21 1.87 -8.73
C GLY A 138 16.85 0.80 -7.83
N GLY A 139 17.10 -0.41 -8.38
CA GLY A 139 17.95 -1.47 -7.80
C GLY A 139 17.41 -2.18 -6.54
N SER A 140 17.62 -3.47 -6.28
CA SER A 140 18.35 -4.56 -6.95
C SER A 140 17.78 -5.88 -6.41
N GLY A 141 17.52 -6.88 -7.27
CA GLY A 141 17.37 -8.27 -6.85
C GLY A 141 15.93 -8.78 -6.71
N GLY A 142 15.46 -9.47 -7.74
CA GLY A 142 14.19 -10.21 -7.74
C GLY A 142 14.02 -10.99 -9.02
N THR A 143 14.95 -11.91 -9.29
CA THR A 143 14.80 -12.94 -10.33
C THR A 143 13.65 -13.88 -9.95
N GLY A 144 12.56 -13.79 -10.70
CA GLY A 144 11.49 -14.79 -10.77
C GLY A 144 10.47 -14.27 -11.78
N GLY A 145 10.47 -14.65 -13.05
CA GLY A 145 10.41 -16.03 -13.54
C GLY A 145 8.96 -16.49 -13.42
N SER A 146 8.13 -16.36 -14.45
CA SER A 146 7.81 -17.41 -15.45
C SER A 146 7.02 -16.71 -16.57
N GLY A 147 7.18 -16.90 -17.88
CA GLY A 147 7.61 -18.07 -18.64
C GLY A 147 6.54 -18.36 -19.72
N GLY A 148 6.89 -18.11 -20.99
CA GLY A 148 6.28 -18.70 -22.21
C GLY A 148 4.96 -18.10 -22.73
N ALA A 149 4.67 -18.01 -24.02
CA ALA A 149 5.30 -18.53 -25.26
C ALA A 149 5.02 -17.53 -26.41
N GLY A 150 5.93 -17.27 -27.35
CA GLY A 150 6.23 -18.16 -28.46
C GLY A 150 5.47 -17.71 -29.71
N GLY A 151 6.14 -16.99 -30.61
CA GLY A 151 5.53 -16.48 -31.84
C GLY A 151 6.57 -15.95 -32.83
N SER A 152 7.52 -16.80 -33.20
CA SER A 152 8.39 -16.59 -34.35
C SER A 152 7.71 -17.10 -35.62
N GLY A 153 7.57 -16.23 -36.60
CA GLY A 153 7.20 -16.55 -37.98
C GLY A 153 6.83 -15.24 -38.66
N GLY A 154 7.54 -14.72 -39.64
CA GLY A 154 8.46 -15.32 -40.60
C GLY A 154 8.26 -14.45 -41.84
N ALA A 155 9.34 -13.89 -42.38
CA ALA A 155 9.27 -13.12 -43.62
C ALA A 155 8.77 -14.02 -44.75
N ASP A 156 7.79 -13.55 -45.52
CA ASP A 156 7.60 -14.06 -46.88
C ASP A 156 7.42 -12.89 -47.84
N ALA A 157 8.27 -12.95 -48.86
CA ALA A 157 8.43 -11.96 -49.91
C ALA A 157 7.35 -12.14 -50.98
N GLY A 158 7.20 -11.12 -51.83
CA GLY A 158 6.20 -11.04 -52.88
C GLY A 158 6.28 -12.12 -53.96
N PRO A 159 5.43 -11.96 -54.98
CA PRO A 159 5.93 -11.59 -56.30
C PRO A 159 5.77 -10.10 -56.64
#